data_AF-A0A554KM54-F1
#
_entry.id   AF-A0A554KM54-F1
#
_cell.length_a   1.000
_cell.length_b   1.000
_cell.length_c   1.000
_cell.angle_alpha   90.00
_cell.angle_beta   90.00
_cell.angle_gamma   90.00
#
_symmetry.space_group_name_H-M   'P 1'
#
loop_
_entity.id
_entity.type
_entity.pdbx_description
1 polymer ?
#
loop_
_entity_poly.entity_id
_entity_poly.type
_entity_poly.pdbx_seq_one_letter_code
_entity_poly.pdbx_strand_id
1 'polypeptide(L)'
;MKTVLLSVLAGIFFSSWQFVMRASGISNPFVAAFMLNLGTLMVIFPMAAKGLNWKLLLSGGALMAITAGLINGIGHSINARLVVNKTEEISRFGAIIPAVCVLVSVICGFCLLGEPITWRKLIGICVVLIGITIVATK
;
A
#
# COMPACT_ATOMS: atom_id res chain seq x y z
N MET A 1 -14.42 5.73 -15.87
CA MET A 1 -14.55 4.55 -15.01
C MET A 1 -14.88 5.04 -13.59
N LYS A 2 -15.90 4.51 -12.91
CA LYS A 2 -16.34 5.04 -11.60
C LYS A 2 -15.23 4.84 -10.56
N THR A 3 -14.92 5.86 -9.74
CA THR A 3 -13.88 5.85 -8.69
C THR A 3 -13.93 4.58 -7.82
N VAL A 4 -15.14 4.15 -7.46
CA VAL A 4 -15.38 2.92 -6.67
C VAL A 4 -14.80 1.68 -7.35
N LEU A 5 -14.98 1.52 -8.66
CA LEU A 5 -14.47 0.36 -9.40
C LEU A 5 -12.94 0.35 -9.40
N LEU A 6 -12.31 1.51 -9.60
CA LEU A 6 -10.85 1.65 -9.52
C LEU A 6 -10.32 1.29 -8.14
N SER A 7 -10.99 1.75 -7.07
CA SER A 7 -10.61 1.43 -5.70
C SER A 7 -10.73 -0.07 -5.39
N VAL A 8 -11.78 -0.73 -5.88
CA VAL A 8 -11.96 -2.19 -5.73
C VAL A 8 -10.84 -2.95 -6.45
N LEU A 9 -10.57 -2.61 -7.71
CA LEU A 9 -9.49 -3.27 -8.47
C LEU A 9 -8.13 -3.05 -7.82
N ALA A 10 -7.83 -1.82 -7.37
CA ALA A 10 -6.62 -1.53 -6.64
C ALA A 10 -6.51 -2.39 -5.38
N GLY A 11 -7.58 -2.48 -4.58
CA GLY A 11 -7.60 -3.33 -3.37
C GLY A 11 -7.29 -4.80 -3.68
N ILE A 12 -7.89 -5.37 -4.73
CA ILE A 12 -7.62 -6.76 -5.14
C ILE A 12 -6.12 -6.95 -5.44
N PHE A 13 -5.54 -6.14 -6.34
CA PHE A 13 -4.15 -6.29 -6.72
C PHE A 13 -3.17 -6.01 -5.56
N PHE A 14 -3.45 -5.00 -4.72
CA PHE A 14 -2.62 -4.67 -3.55
C PHE A 14 -2.68 -5.72 -2.45
N SER A 15 -3.75 -6.51 -2.36
CA SER A 15 -3.84 -7.62 -1.39
C SER A 15 -3.31 -8.93 -1.95
N SER A 16 -3.52 -9.23 -3.24
CA SER A 16 -3.16 -10.54 -3.82
C SER A 16 -1.66 -10.80 -3.91
N TRP A 17 -0.81 -9.77 -4.08
CA TRP A 17 0.62 -9.98 -4.30
C TRP A 17 1.31 -10.68 -3.12
N GLN A 18 0.82 -10.51 -1.89
CA GLN A 18 1.42 -11.11 -0.69
C GLN A 18 1.37 -12.65 -0.76
N PHE A 19 0.25 -13.19 -1.25
CA PHE A 19 0.06 -14.62 -1.46
C PHE A 19 0.98 -15.15 -2.58
N VAL A 20 1.04 -14.44 -3.71
CA VAL A 20 1.92 -14.80 -4.83
C VAL A 20 3.39 -14.77 -4.39
N MET A 21 3.77 -13.74 -3.64
CA MET A 21 5.14 -13.60 -3.13
C MET A 21 5.48 -14.71 -2.13
N ARG A 22 4.59 -15.08 -1.22
CA ARG A 22 4.82 -16.23 -0.34
C ARG A 22 4.91 -17.54 -1.11
N ALA A 23 4.05 -17.74 -2.11
CA ALA A 23 4.04 -18.91 -2.96
C ALA A 23 5.33 -19.04 -3.80
N SER A 24 6.03 -17.95 -4.09
CA SER A 24 7.31 -17.96 -4.78
C SER A 24 8.43 -18.71 -4.03
N GLY A 25 8.28 -18.92 -2.72
CA GLY A 25 9.26 -19.61 -1.88
C GLY A 25 10.50 -18.78 -1.53
N ILE A 26 10.60 -17.51 -1.96
CA ILE A 26 11.69 -16.61 -1.59
C ILE A 26 11.66 -16.39 -0.07
N SER A 27 12.73 -16.80 0.61
CA SER A 27 12.86 -16.71 2.07
C SER A 27 13.54 -15.44 2.56
N ASN A 28 14.38 -14.82 1.72
CA ASN A 28 15.06 -13.57 2.07
C ASN A 28 14.10 -12.38 1.85
N PRO A 29 13.75 -11.60 2.89
CA PRO A 29 12.77 -10.52 2.78
C PRO A 29 13.25 -9.36 1.90
N PHE A 30 14.54 -9.07 1.87
CA PHE A 30 15.08 -8.00 1.03
C PHE A 30 15.07 -8.40 -0.45
N VAL A 31 15.34 -9.68 -0.76
CA VAL A 31 15.20 -10.21 -2.12
C VAL A 31 13.74 -10.19 -2.56
N ALA A 32 12.81 -10.60 -1.70
CA ALA A 32 11.37 -10.53 -2.00
C ALA A 32 10.90 -9.08 -2.27
N ALA A 33 11.31 -8.13 -1.41
CA ALA A 33 11.00 -6.71 -1.61
C ALA A 33 11.63 -6.16 -2.90
N PHE A 34 12.88 -6.53 -3.21
CA PHE A 34 13.53 -6.13 -4.45
C PHE A 34 12.78 -6.62 -5.69
N MET A 35 12.42 -7.91 -5.73
CA MET A 35 11.67 -8.50 -6.85
C MET A 35 10.29 -7.87 -7.04
N LEU A 36 9.57 -7.59 -5.95
CA LEU A 36 8.29 -6.88 -5.99
C LEU A 36 8.42 -5.49 -6.63
N ASN A 37 9.41 -4.70 -6.17
CA ASN A 37 9.61 -3.35 -6.67
C ASN A 37 10.13 -3.35 -8.11
N LEU A 38 10.96 -4.32 -8.50
CA LEU A 38 11.40 -4.50 -9.88
C LEU A 38 10.22 -4.79 -10.81
N GLY A 39 9.35 -5.74 -10.44
CA GLY A 39 8.13 -6.05 -11.21
C GLY A 39 7.20 -4.84 -11.30
N THR A 40 7.06 -4.07 -10.21
CA THR A 40 6.30 -2.81 -10.21
C THR A 40 6.89 -1.80 -11.19
N LEU A 41 8.21 -1.61 -11.18
CA LEU A 41 8.92 -0.70 -12.08
C LEU A 41 8.69 -1.08 -13.54
N MET A 42 8.73 -2.37 -13.88
CA MET A 42 8.50 -2.87 -15.25
C MET A 42 7.11 -2.51 -15.79
N VAL A 43 6.10 -2.45 -14.92
CA VAL A 43 4.73 -2.06 -15.32
C VAL A 43 4.60 -0.55 -15.48
N ILE A 44 5.14 0.22 -14.53
CA ILE A 44 4.95 1.69 -14.51
C ILE A 44 5.88 2.43 -15.46
N PHE A 45 7.10 1.93 -15.70
CA PHE A 45 8.12 2.66 -16.46
C PHE A 45 7.69 2.98 -17.90
N PRO A 46 7.13 2.05 -18.69
CA PRO A 46 6.66 2.36 -20.05
C PRO A 46 5.51 3.39 -20.07
N MET A 47 4.69 3.43 -19.01
CA MET A 47 3.60 4.39 -18.88
C MET A 47 4.13 5.78 -18.49
N ALA A 48 5.10 5.83 -17.57
CA ALA A 48 5.72 7.06 -17.11
C ALA A 48 6.60 7.72 -18.17
N ALA A 49 7.32 6.92 -18.98
CA ALA A 49 8.25 7.42 -20.00
C ALA A 49 7.58 8.38 -21.01
N LYS A 50 6.29 8.17 -21.30
CA LYS A 50 5.51 9.03 -22.22
C LYS A 50 5.20 10.42 -21.66
N GLY A 51 5.22 10.57 -20.33
CA GLY A 51 4.86 11.83 -19.64
C GLY A 51 6.04 12.53 -18.94
N LEU A 52 7.23 11.92 -18.96
CA LEU A 52 8.41 12.45 -18.27
C LEU A 52 8.97 13.67 -19.01
N ASN A 53 9.19 14.78 -18.30
CA ASN A 53 9.93 15.93 -18.83
C ASN A 53 10.83 16.56 -17.76
N TRP A 54 11.86 17.30 -18.19
CA TRP A 54 12.85 17.88 -17.28
C TRP A 54 12.29 18.90 -16.30
N LYS A 55 11.26 19.67 -16.69
CA LYS A 55 10.63 20.65 -15.80
C LYS A 55 9.91 19.97 -14.62
N LEU A 56 9.27 18.83 -14.87
CA LEU A 56 8.61 18.04 -13.84
C LEU A 56 9.64 17.46 -12.87
N LEU A 57 10.75 16.91 -13.37
CA LEU A 57 11.79 16.29 -12.56
C LEU A 57 12.53 17.27 -11.64
N LEU A 58 12.60 18.55 -12.03
CA LEU A 58 13.19 19.62 -11.22
C LEU A 58 12.18 20.33 -10.32
N SER A 59 10.90 19.93 -10.35
CA SER A 59 9.87 20.55 -9.52
C SER A 59 9.96 20.06 -8.07
N GLY A 60 9.50 20.89 -7.12
CA GLY A 60 9.30 20.44 -5.73
C GLY A 60 8.34 19.25 -5.62
N GLY A 61 7.43 19.09 -6.60
CA GLY A 61 6.56 17.94 -6.70
C GLY A 61 7.31 16.62 -6.96
N ALA A 62 8.40 16.65 -7.73
CA ALA A 62 9.25 15.47 -7.92
C ALA A 62 9.95 15.05 -6.62
N LEU A 63 10.44 16.01 -5.83
CA LEU A 63 11.05 15.70 -4.52
C LEU A 63 10.03 15.07 -3.55
N MET A 64 8.80 15.57 -3.52
CA MET A 64 7.70 15.00 -2.74
C MET A 64 7.36 13.58 -3.22
N ALA A 65 7.31 13.35 -4.52
CA ALA A 65 7.05 12.03 -5.10
C ALA A 65 8.18 11.03 -4.79
N ILE A 66 9.44 11.45 -4.84
CA ILE A 66 10.59 10.64 -4.44
C ILE A 66 10.50 10.28 -2.96
N THR A 67 10.20 11.25 -2.10
CA THR A 67 9.99 11.00 -0.66
C THR A 67 8.88 9.99 -0.41
N ALA A 68 7.75 10.12 -1.10
CA ALA A 68 6.66 9.14 -1.02
C ALA A 68 7.10 7.74 -1.49
N GLY A 69 7.91 7.67 -2.56
CA GLY A 69 8.51 6.42 -3.03
C GLY A 69 9.44 5.76 -2.00
N LEU A 70 10.24 6.54 -1.29
CA LEU A 70 11.11 6.04 -0.21
C LEU A 70 10.30 5.48 0.96
N ILE A 71 9.27 6.21 1.40
CA ILE A 71 8.35 5.75 2.47
C ILE A 71 7.69 4.43 2.04
N ASN A 72 7.22 4.34 0.80
CA ASN A 72 6.63 3.12 0.26
C ASN A 72 7.63 1.96 0.20
N GLY A 73 8.88 2.21 -0.20
CA GLY A 73 9.94 1.20 -0.25
C GLY A 73 10.29 0.63 1.14
N ILE A 74 10.31 1.49 2.18
CA ILE A 74 10.45 1.05 3.57
C ILE A 74 9.27 0.17 3.97
N GLY A 75 8.03 0.59 3.64
CA GLY A 75 6.82 -0.19 3.87
C GLY A 75 6.86 -1.58 3.23
N HIS A 76 7.27 -1.66 1.95
CA HIS A 76 7.47 -2.94 1.25
C HIS A 76 8.53 -3.81 1.92
N SER A 77 9.63 -3.23 2.40
CA SER A 77 10.69 -3.97 3.07
C SER A 77 10.24 -4.57 4.41
N ILE A 78 9.45 -3.82 5.19
CA ILE A 78 8.86 -4.30 6.44
C ILE A 78 7.81 -5.37 6.14
N ASN A 79 6.92 -5.13 5.19
CA ASN A 79 5.87 -6.09 4.82
C ASN A 79 6.48 -7.39 4.25
N ALA A 80 7.57 -7.31 3.49
CA ALA A 80 8.27 -8.49 3.00
C ALA A 80 8.75 -9.40 4.14
N ARG A 81 9.15 -8.85 5.30
CA ARG A 81 9.50 -9.67 6.49
C ARG A 81 8.30 -10.44 7.03
N LEU A 82 7.12 -9.82 7.03
CA LEU A 82 5.87 -10.49 7.38
C LEU A 82 5.56 -11.57 6.34
N VAL A 83 5.67 -11.24 5.05
CA VAL A 83 5.36 -12.09 3.89
C VAL A 83 6.31 -13.28 3.72
N VAL A 84 7.55 -13.23 4.18
CA VAL A 84 8.42 -14.43 4.18
C VAL A 84 8.27 -15.28 5.45
N ASN A 85 7.71 -14.71 6.53
CA ASN A 85 7.49 -15.45 7.77
C ASN A 85 6.36 -16.48 7.61
N LYS A 86 6.72 -17.77 7.66
CA LYS A 86 5.78 -18.89 7.54
C LYS A 86 4.99 -19.20 8.82
N THR A 87 5.37 -18.62 9.97
CA THR A 87 4.67 -18.87 11.24
C THR A 87 3.43 -18.00 11.42
N GLU A 88 3.28 -16.93 10.62
CA GLU A 88 2.15 -16.02 10.67
C GLU A 88 1.28 -16.15 9.41
N GLU A 89 -0.02 -16.22 9.62
CA GLU A 89 -0.98 -16.27 8.52
C GLU A 89 -1.07 -14.92 7.80
N ILE A 90 -1.05 -14.95 6.46
CA ILE A 90 -1.20 -13.74 5.64
C ILE A 90 -2.54 -13.07 5.89
N SER A 91 -3.61 -13.85 6.06
CA SER A 91 -4.96 -13.38 6.37
C SER A 91 -4.99 -12.45 7.58
N ARG A 92 -4.17 -12.74 8.60
CA ARG A 92 -4.12 -12.00 9.86
C ARG A 92 -3.50 -10.60 9.68
N PHE A 93 -2.25 -10.53 9.24
CA PHE A 93 -1.60 -9.22 9.04
C PHE A 93 -2.13 -8.50 7.79
N GLY A 94 -2.61 -9.25 6.80
CA GLY A 94 -3.23 -8.73 5.58
C GLY A 94 -4.54 -8.00 5.83
N ALA A 95 -5.23 -8.25 6.95
CA ALA A 95 -6.38 -7.45 7.39
C ALA A 95 -5.94 -6.21 8.21
N ILE A 96 -4.89 -6.34 9.03
CA ILE A 96 -4.39 -5.25 9.88
C ILE A 96 -3.78 -4.12 9.04
N ILE A 97 -3.00 -4.43 8.00
CA ILE A 97 -2.31 -3.41 7.20
C ILE A 97 -3.30 -2.44 6.52
N PRO A 98 -4.31 -2.89 5.76
CA PRO A 98 -5.32 -2.01 5.16
C PRO A 98 -6.05 -1.15 6.18
N ALA A 99 -6.28 -1.66 7.39
CA ALA A 99 -6.87 -0.90 8.48
C ALA A 99 -6.10 0.36 8.84
N VAL A 100 -4.80 0.15 9.07
CA VAL A 100 -3.88 1.21 9.44
C VAL A 100 -3.78 2.18 8.27
N CYS A 101 -3.77 1.69 7.03
CA CYS A 101 -3.84 2.54 5.84
C CYS A 101 -5.12 3.41 5.81
N VAL A 102 -6.29 2.89 6.17
CA VAL A 102 -7.54 3.68 6.24
C VAL A 102 -7.42 4.79 7.29
N LEU A 103 -6.94 4.45 8.50
CA LEU A 103 -6.72 5.42 9.57
C LEU A 103 -5.74 6.53 9.16
N VAL A 104 -4.56 6.13 8.66
CA VAL A 104 -3.50 7.05 8.23
C VAL A 104 -3.99 7.92 7.08
N SER A 105 -4.75 7.37 6.13
CA SER A 105 -5.29 8.14 5.00
C SER A 105 -6.26 9.23 5.45
N VAL A 106 -7.12 8.96 6.44
CA VAL A 106 -8.04 9.97 6.98
C VAL A 106 -7.28 11.06 7.73
N ILE A 107 -6.29 10.68 8.55
CA ILE A 107 -5.45 11.65 9.30
C ILE A 107 -4.62 12.50 8.33
N CYS A 108 -3.91 11.88 7.39
CA CYS A 108 -3.09 12.58 6.41
C CYS A 108 -3.94 13.44 5.47
N GLY A 109 -5.12 12.97 5.04
CA GLY A 109 -6.05 13.78 4.24
C GLY A 109 -6.49 15.05 4.96
N PHE A 110 -6.78 14.97 6.26
CA PHE A 110 -7.08 16.14 7.07
C PHE A 110 -5.85 17.05 7.24
N CYS A 111 -4.73 16.51 7.73
CA CYS A 111 -3.55 17.31 8.09
C CYS A 111 -2.81 17.91 6.88
N LEU A 112 -2.73 17.19 5.76
CA LEU A 112 -1.92 17.59 4.60
C LEU A 112 -2.75 18.21 3.48
N LEU A 113 -4.01 17.79 3.32
CA LEU A 113 -4.87 18.22 2.21
C LEU A 113 -6.09 19.05 2.68
N GLY A 114 -6.27 19.24 3.99
CA GLY A 114 -7.39 20.01 4.54
C GLY A 114 -8.75 19.33 4.35
N GLU A 115 -8.79 18.01 4.10
CA GLU A 115 -10.05 17.31 3.90
C GLU A 115 -10.89 17.28 5.19
N PRO A 116 -12.21 17.52 5.12
CA PRO A 116 -13.05 17.47 6.30
C PRO A 116 -13.14 16.04 6.87
N ILE A 117 -13.02 15.95 8.20
CA ILE A 117 -13.36 14.74 8.96
C ILE A 117 -14.87 14.75 9.18
N THR A 118 -15.58 13.87 8.47
CA THR A 118 -17.04 13.76 8.58
C THR A 118 -17.41 12.58 9.48
N TRP A 119 -18.60 12.64 10.10
CA TRP A 119 -19.15 11.53 10.88
C TRP A 119 -19.22 10.22 10.09
N ARG A 120 -19.41 10.30 8.77
CA ARG A 120 -19.40 9.11 7.87
C ARG A 120 -18.01 8.46 7.81
N LYS A 121 -16.93 9.25 7.71
CA LYS A 121 -15.55 8.75 7.75
C LYS A 121 -15.26 8.08 9.10
N LEU A 122 -15.70 8.69 10.20
CA LEU A 122 -15.51 8.15 11.55
C LEU A 122 -16.25 6.83 11.77
N ILE A 123 -17.53 6.74 11.37
CA ILE A 123 -18.30 5.49 11.44
C ILE A 123 -17.62 4.41 10.60
N GLY A 124 -17.19 4.74 9.38
CA GLY A 124 -16.47 3.79 8.52
C GLY A 124 -15.19 3.25 9.15
N ILE A 125 -14.40 4.12 9.78
CA ILE A 125 -13.21 3.73 10.55
C ILE A 125 -13.60 2.76 11.68
N CYS A 126 -14.61 3.08 12.48
CA CYS A 126 -15.04 2.23 13.59
C CYS A 126 -15.46 0.84 13.10
N VAL A 127 -16.22 0.75 12.01
CA VAL A 127 -16.65 -0.53 11.42
C VAL A 127 -15.43 -1.34 10.95
N VAL A 128 -14.47 -0.69 10.29
CA VAL A 128 -13.22 -1.35 9.87
C VAL A 128 -12.50 -1.92 11.09
N LEU A 129 -12.25 -1.12 12.12
CA LEU A 129 -11.55 -1.53 13.35
C LEU A 129 -12.21 -2.72 14.06
N ILE A 130 -13.54 -2.73 14.13
CA ILE A 130 -14.29 -3.87 14.70
C ILE A 130 -14.06 -5.12 13.85
N GLY A 131 -14.21 -5.01 12.52
CA GLY A 131 -14.01 -6.13 11.60
C GLY A 131 -12.61 -6.74 11.71
N ILE A 132 -11.58 -5.91 11.84
CA ILE A 132 -10.21 -6.40 12.02
C ILE A 132 -10.01 -7.05 13.37
N THR A 133 -10.62 -6.52 14.43
CA THR A 133 -10.53 -7.16 15.75
C THR A 133 -11.03 -8.60 15.67
N ILE A 134 -12.10 -8.85 14.92
CA ILE A 134 -12.67 -10.18 14.67
C ILE A 134 -11.72 -11.04 13.82
N VAL A 135 -11.14 -10.50 12.74
CA VAL A 135 -10.26 -11.25 11.82
C VAL A 135 -8.85 -11.49 12.40
N ALA A 136 -8.38 -10.60 13.27
CA ALA A 136 -7.02 -10.63 13.82
C ALA A 136 -6.90 -11.44 15.13
N THR A 137 -8.02 -11.74 15.80
CA THR A 137 -8.09 -12.68 16.92
C THR A 137 -7.85 -14.11 16.44
N LYS A 138 -7.01 -14.84 17.18
CA LYS A 138 -6.64 -16.23 16.93
C LYS A 138 -7.84 -17.17 17.00
#